data_AF-A0A914XUH7-F1
#
_entry.id   AF-A0A914XUH7-F1
#
_cell.length_a   1.000
_cell.length_b   1.000
_cell.length_c   1.000
_cell.angle_alpha   90.00
_cell.angle_beta   90.00
_cell.angle_gamma   90.00
#
_symmetry.space_group_name_H-M   'P 1'
#
loop_
_entity.id
_entity.type
_entity.pdbx_description
1 polymer ?
#
loop_
_entity_poly.entity_id
_entity_poly.type
_entity_poly.pdbx_seq_one_letter_code
_entity_poly.pdbx_strand_id
1 'polypeptide(L)'
;MGVPGEFVFQVDSNVIATPPPITRPTRPTLPPTSYKPTAVTTSRPPQTTATTSKNGLDRNCGCTRNKIWLDIVAVMDNSLSMGREGFSQVQSNLASIVGELSLNTAPGYSSRIALVSFASSAINVADLNTFNDTTSFNEKLFAIPLANDDKVNILSGLQMANTILGKGVVSNRRRVVILYTSAYDDTGSESPVSLSLNMREDNIRIITVAFSQKMGSDEVNKVGKLAWPTYNFTNEQLNLQDRMYDALCQTNCFCPPNWQQYTTDITNQYSSGYGVCLYLSSITSAWIPASYGCGTEAPGAYLVTETTEQKHDFNLGI
;
A
#
# COMPACT_ATOMS: atom_id res chain seq x y z
N MET A 1 9.82 -4.80 -3.78
CA MET A 1 10.53 -5.54 -2.73
C MET A 1 9.59 -5.52 -1.55
N GLY A 2 9.29 -6.69 -0.97
CA GLY A 2 8.63 -6.73 0.32
C GLY A 2 9.47 -5.92 1.31
N VAL A 3 8.80 -5.03 2.02
CA VAL A 3 9.43 -4.24 3.07
C VAL A 3 10.09 -5.20 4.07
N PRO A 4 11.37 -5.05 4.44
CA PRO A 4 11.94 -5.83 5.54
C PRO A 4 11.14 -5.53 6.81
N GLY A 5 10.56 -6.58 7.41
CA GLY A 5 9.72 -6.46 8.60
C GLY A 5 10.53 -6.42 9.90
N GLU A 6 10.05 -5.66 10.87
CA GLU A 6 10.51 -5.60 12.25
C GLU A 6 9.63 -6.53 13.11
N PHE A 7 10.19 -7.39 13.95
CA PHE A 7 9.40 -8.30 14.78
C PHE A 7 9.17 -7.72 16.17
N VAL A 8 7.92 -7.72 16.63
CA VAL A 8 7.59 -7.37 18.02
C VAL A 8 7.56 -8.66 18.83
N PHE A 9 8.47 -8.77 19.79
CA PHE A 9 8.21 -9.57 20.98
C PHE A 9 7.74 -8.61 22.06
N GLN A 10 6.61 -8.94 22.69
CA GLN A 10 6.19 -8.23 23.89
C GLN A 10 7.20 -8.59 24.99
N VAL A 11 8.13 -7.66 25.28
CA VAL A 11 9.09 -7.82 26.36
C VAL A 11 8.37 -7.38 27.63
N ASP A 12 7.94 -8.35 28.43
CA ASP A 12 7.41 -8.07 29.76
C ASP A 12 8.56 -7.56 30.64
N SER A 13 8.50 -6.28 30.98
CA SER A 13 9.45 -5.61 31.87
C SER A 13 9.38 -6.13 33.32
N ASN A 14 8.39 -6.96 33.66
CA ASN A 14 8.29 -7.63 34.95
C ASN A 14 9.05 -8.96 35.02
N VAL A 15 9.56 -9.47 33.89
CA VAL A 15 10.44 -10.66 33.90
C VAL A 15 11.88 -10.20 34.14
N ILE A 16 12.16 -9.82 35.39
CA ILE A 16 13.54 -9.71 35.86
C ILE A 16 14.14 -11.11 35.73
N ALA A 17 15.07 -11.27 34.79
CA ALA A 17 15.94 -12.44 34.78
C ALA A 17 16.77 -12.41 36.08
N THR A 18 16.29 -13.04 37.14
CA THR A 18 17.13 -13.33 38.29
C THR A 18 18.24 -14.27 37.80
N PRO A 19 19.52 -13.89 37.86
CA PRO A 19 20.59 -14.80 37.50
C PRO A 19 20.49 -16.04 38.40
N PRO A 20 20.57 -17.26 37.86
CA PRO A 20 20.58 -18.45 38.69
C PRO A 20 21.78 -18.40 39.66
N PRO A 21 21.63 -18.86 40.92
CA PRO A 21 22.72 -18.89 41.87
C PRO A 21 23.91 -19.66 41.30
N ILE A 22 25.10 -19.06 41.36
CA ILE A 22 26.35 -19.72 40.97
C ILE A 22 26.67 -20.78 42.03
N THR A 23 26.11 -21.98 41.89
CA THR A 23 26.61 -23.16 42.59
C THR A 23 27.71 -23.79 41.73
N ARG A 24 28.95 -23.63 42.18
CA ARG A 24 30.16 -24.22 41.60
C ARG A 24 30.08 -25.76 41.62
N PRO A 25 29.99 -26.44 40.47
CA PRO A 25 30.11 -27.89 40.45
C PRO A 25 31.59 -28.28 40.54
N THR A 26 31.92 -29.18 41.46
CA THR A 26 33.21 -29.86 41.52
C THR A 26 33.40 -30.72 40.26
N ARG A 27 34.54 -30.51 39.59
CA ARG A 27 34.99 -31.18 38.36
C ARG A 27 35.21 -32.69 38.60
N PRO A 28 34.56 -33.59 37.85
CA PRO A 28 35.04 -34.96 37.70
C PRO A 28 36.20 -34.99 36.70
N THR A 29 37.31 -35.63 37.08
CA THR A 29 38.45 -35.92 36.19
C THR A 29 38.11 -37.08 35.25
N LEU A 30 38.17 -36.83 33.94
CA LEU A 30 38.16 -37.86 32.89
C LEU A 30 39.57 -38.05 32.30
N PRO A 31 39.93 -39.25 31.79
CA PRO A 31 41.27 -39.58 31.30
C PRO A 31 41.58 -38.91 29.94
N PRO A 32 42.88 -38.78 29.58
CA PRO A 32 43.30 -38.00 28.43
C PRO A 32 43.12 -38.76 27.12
N THR A 33 42.25 -38.26 26.23
CA THR A 33 42.27 -38.62 24.81
C THR A 33 43.03 -37.56 24.03
N SER A 34 44.06 -38.01 23.30
CA SER A 34 44.87 -37.22 22.38
C SER A 34 44.02 -36.76 21.19
N TYR A 35 43.64 -35.49 21.17
CA TYR A 35 43.16 -34.82 19.95
C TYR A 35 44.02 -33.59 19.67
N LYS A 36 44.64 -33.59 18.49
CA LYS A 36 45.48 -32.51 17.96
C LYS A 36 44.56 -31.34 17.56
N PRO A 37 44.76 -30.11 18.06
CA PRO A 37 43.90 -28.99 17.69
C PRO A 37 44.26 -28.48 16.30
N THR A 38 43.30 -28.55 15.38
CA THR A 38 43.31 -27.75 14.14
C THR A 38 42.70 -26.39 14.47
N ALA A 39 43.44 -25.31 14.26
CA ALA A 39 42.98 -23.95 14.47
C ALA A 39 41.79 -23.65 13.55
N VAL A 40 40.59 -23.51 14.12
CA VAL A 40 39.44 -22.93 13.43
C VAL A 40 39.43 -21.44 13.76
N THR A 41 39.88 -20.64 12.81
CA THR A 41 39.77 -19.18 12.85
C THR A 41 38.30 -18.81 12.87
N THR A 42 37.80 -18.35 14.03
CA THR A 42 36.47 -17.76 14.18
C THR A 42 36.45 -16.38 13.52
N SER A 43 36.20 -16.34 12.21
CA SER A 43 35.81 -15.10 11.55
C SER A 43 34.38 -14.76 11.95
N ARG A 44 34.23 -13.60 12.62
CA ARG A 44 32.95 -12.95 12.90
C ARG A 44 32.13 -12.87 11.60
N PRO A 45 30.86 -13.37 11.58
CA PRO A 45 30.03 -13.24 10.40
C PRO A 45 29.87 -11.74 10.07
N PRO A 46 29.94 -11.37 8.77
CA PRO A 46 29.92 -9.99 8.35
C PRO A 46 28.62 -9.33 8.82
N GLN A 47 28.75 -8.25 9.59
CA GLN A 47 27.66 -7.33 9.86
C GLN A 47 27.24 -6.74 8.52
N THR A 48 26.20 -7.31 7.93
CA THR A 48 25.47 -6.68 6.84
C THR A 48 24.86 -5.40 7.41
N THR A 49 25.32 -4.27 6.87
CA THR A 49 24.86 -2.93 7.18
C THR A 49 23.37 -2.80 6.86
N ALA A 50 22.52 -3.13 7.84
CA ALA A 50 21.22 -2.50 7.95
C ALA A 50 21.50 -0.99 8.01
N THR A 51 21.02 -0.26 7.00
CA THR A 51 21.15 1.19 6.98
C THR A 51 20.23 1.71 8.09
N THR A 52 20.81 1.91 9.26
CA THR A 52 20.16 2.52 10.41
C THR A 52 19.63 3.89 10.02
N SER A 53 18.32 4.09 10.18
CA SER A 53 17.69 5.41 10.18
C SER A 53 18.42 6.27 11.20
N LYS A 54 19.10 7.32 10.72
CA LYS A 54 20.02 8.15 11.52
C LYS A 54 19.36 8.94 12.66
N ASN A 55 18.05 8.85 12.88
CA ASN A 55 17.34 9.71 13.84
C ASN A 55 16.35 9.00 14.78
N GLY A 56 16.34 7.66 14.88
CA GLY A 56 15.36 6.99 15.75
C GLY A 56 13.89 7.17 15.32
N LEU A 57 13.68 7.59 14.07
CA LEU A 57 12.38 7.70 13.42
C LEU A 57 12.18 6.49 12.51
N ASP A 58 11.00 5.89 12.60
CA ASP A 58 10.58 4.78 11.76
C ASP A 58 10.67 5.10 10.27
N ARG A 59 10.91 4.06 9.48
CA ARG A 59 11.06 4.21 8.04
C ARG A 59 9.71 4.57 7.42
N ASN A 60 9.59 5.75 6.82
CA ASN A 60 8.44 6.10 5.99
C ASN A 60 8.29 5.13 4.81
N CYS A 61 7.08 5.02 4.27
CA CYS A 61 6.85 4.32 3.02
C CYS A 61 7.73 4.90 1.90
N GLY A 62 8.57 4.05 1.30
CA GLY A 62 9.39 4.46 0.16
C GLY A 62 8.55 4.62 -1.09
N CYS A 63 8.70 5.74 -1.79
CA CYS A 63 7.97 6.03 -3.02
C CYS A 63 8.94 6.07 -4.21
N THR A 64 9.15 4.92 -4.84
CA THR A 64 9.90 4.83 -6.10
C THR A 64 8.89 4.52 -7.22
N ARG A 65 8.53 5.54 -8.00
CA ARG A 65 7.41 5.52 -8.97
C ARG A 65 7.46 4.30 -9.92
N ASN A 66 8.63 4.02 -10.50
CA ASN A 66 8.83 2.89 -11.41
C ASN A 66 8.90 1.49 -10.71
N LYS A 67 8.76 1.42 -9.39
CA LYS A 67 8.68 0.17 -8.61
C LYS A 67 7.32 -0.03 -7.94
N ILE A 68 6.36 0.82 -8.24
CA ILE A 68 4.96 0.64 -7.83
C ILE A 68 4.38 -0.57 -8.59
N TRP A 69 3.77 -1.50 -7.87
CA TRP A 69 3.20 -2.74 -8.42
C TRP A 69 1.72 -2.90 -8.02
N LEU A 70 0.87 -2.14 -8.68
CA LEU A 70 -0.56 -2.11 -8.38
C LEU A 70 -1.37 -2.67 -9.55
N ASP A 71 -2.54 -3.20 -9.24
CA ASP A 71 -3.62 -3.36 -10.21
C ASP A 71 -4.48 -2.10 -10.16
N ILE A 72 -4.37 -1.29 -11.21
CA ILE A 72 -5.00 0.02 -11.31
C ILE A 72 -6.18 -0.08 -12.26
N VAL A 73 -7.36 0.40 -11.88
CA VAL A 73 -8.45 0.67 -12.82
C VAL A 73 -8.70 2.17 -12.87
N ALA A 74 -8.43 2.80 -14.01
CA ALA A 74 -8.80 4.18 -14.23
C ALA A 74 -10.22 4.23 -14.79
N VAL A 75 -11.12 4.87 -14.03
CA VAL A 75 -12.54 5.03 -14.34
C VAL A 75 -12.77 6.49 -14.67
N MET A 76 -13.07 6.79 -15.93
CA MET A 76 -13.14 8.14 -16.45
C MET A 76 -14.56 8.47 -16.89
N ASP A 77 -15.14 9.48 -16.27
CA ASP A 77 -16.32 10.16 -16.78
C ASP A 77 -15.96 10.73 -18.17
N ASN A 78 -16.67 10.29 -19.20
CA ASN A 78 -16.54 10.83 -20.55
C ASN A 78 -17.83 11.49 -21.02
N SER A 79 -18.76 11.81 -20.12
CA SER A 79 -20.01 12.50 -20.44
C SER A 79 -19.78 13.95 -20.92
N LEU A 80 -20.81 14.54 -21.51
CA LEU A 80 -20.79 15.94 -21.99
C LEU A 80 -20.53 16.95 -20.85
N SER A 81 -20.85 16.63 -19.59
CA SER A 81 -20.63 17.53 -18.45
C SER A 81 -19.14 17.73 -18.12
N MET A 82 -18.27 16.77 -18.48
CA MET A 82 -16.82 16.95 -18.40
C MET A 82 -16.32 18.05 -19.36
N GLY A 83 -17.00 18.24 -20.49
CA GLY A 83 -16.55 19.09 -21.58
C GLY A 83 -15.26 18.57 -22.25
N ARG A 84 -14.94 19.12 -23.43
CA ARG A 84 -13.76 18.68 -24.20
C ARG A 84 -12.44 18.97 -23.48
N GLU A 85 -12.34 20.16 -22.88
CA GLU A 85 -11.13 20.56 -22.16
C GLU A 85 -10.95 19.75 -20.88
N GLY A 86 -12.02 19.52 -20.11
CA GLY A 86 -11.93 18.75 -18.88
C GLY A 86 -11.58 17.29 -19.13
N PHE A 87 -12.20 16.68 -20.14
CA PHE A 87 -11.85 15.31 -20.52
C PHE A 87 -10.40 15.18 -21.03
N SER A 88 -9.92 16.14 -21.82
CA SER A 88 -8.52 16.21 -22.26
C SER A 88 -7.53 16.35 -21.09
N GLN A 89 -7.89 17.12 -20.05
CA GLN A 89 -7.10 17.23 -18.83
C GLN A 89 -7.03 15.90 -18.07
N VAL A 90 -8.13 15.15 -17.97
CA VAL A 90 -8.14 13.81 -17.37
C VAL A 90 -7.22 12.87 -18.12
N GLN A 91 -7.31 12.80 -19.45
CA GLN A 91 -6.43 11.98 -20.27
C GLN A 91 -4.95 12.37 -20.06
N SER A 92 -4.65 13.67 -20.06
CA SER A 92 -3.28 14.18 -19.88
C SER A 92 -2.71 13.90 -18.48
N ASN A 93 -3.54 14.04 -17.44
CA ASN A 93 -3.12 13.74 -16.07
C ASN A 93 -2.86 12.25 -15.88
N LEU A 94 -3.77 11.40 -16.37
CA LEU A 94 -3.60 9.95 -16.31
C LEU A 94 -2.38 9.47 -17.10
N ALA A 95 -2.15 10.00 -18.32
CA ALA A 95 -0.96 9.72 -19.11
C ALA A 95 0.33 10.09 -18.36
N SER A 96 0.32 11.23 -17.66
CA SER A 96 1.47 11.72 -16.88
C SER A 96 1.77 10.82 -15.68
N ILE A 97 0.73 10.36 -14.97
CA ILE A 97 0.88 9.41 -13.85
C ILE A 97 1.42 8.07 -14.34
N VAL A 98 0.82 7.54 -15.40
CA VAL A 98 1.20 6.23 -15.95
C VAL A 98 2.59 6.27 -16.59
N GLY A 99 3.01 7.41 -17.14
CA GLY A 99 4.31 7.61 -17.75
C GLY A 99 5.51 7.38 -16.80
N GLU A 100 5.31 7.46 -15.48
CA GLU A 100 6.37 7.17 -14.50
C GLU A 100 6.22 5.81 -13.81
N LEU A 101 5.17 5.06 -14.15
CA LEU A 101 4.99 3.68 -13.70
C LEU A 101 5.66 2.71 -14.66
N SER A 102 6.10 1.57 -14.13
CA SER A 102 6.49 0.42 -14.96
C SER A 102 5.24 -0.39 -15.29
N LEU A 103 4.70 -0.27 -16.51
CA LEU A 103 3.60 -1.11 -16.98
C LEU A 103 4.12 -2.45 -17.51
N ASN A 104 3.64 -3.57 -16.95
CA ASN A 104 3.91 -4.89 -17.50
C ASN A 104 2.93 -5.91 -16.89
N THR A 105 2.45 -6.83 -17.71
CA THR A 105 1.57 -7.93 -17.29
C THR A 105 2.30 -9.10 -16.62
N ALA A 106 3.61 -9.23 -16.86
CA ALA A 106 4.45 -10.26 -16.25
C ALA A 106 4.56 -10.11 -14.73
N PRO A 107 4.89 -11.19 -13.99
CA PRO A 107 5.22 -11.09 -12.57
C PRO A 107 6.45 -10.19 -12.34
N GLY A 108 6.40 -9.33 -11.32
CA GLY A 108 7.52 -8.44 -10.98
C GLY A 108 7.06 -7.13 -10.37
N TYR A 109 8.00 -6.19 -10.21
CA TYR A 109 7.72 -4.84 -9.72
C TYR A 109 7.15 -3.95 -10.83
N SER A 110 6.03 -4.37 -11.39
CA SER A 110 5.28 -3.66 -12.43
C SER A 110 3.82 -3.53 -12.03
N SER A 111 3.23 -2.43 -12.45
CA SER A 111 1.80 -2.19 -12.36
C SER A 111 1.08 -2.69 -13.61
N ARG A 112 -0.19 -3.01 -13.45
CA ARG A 112 -1.15 -3.27 -14.51
C ARG A 112 -2.22 -2.19 -14.47
N ILE A 113 -2.72 -1.78 -15.63
CA ILE A 113 -3.77 -0.78 -15.68
C ILE A 113 -4.88 -1.21 -16.63
N ALA A 114 -6.11 -1.00 -16.21
CA ALA A 114 -7.32 -1.13 -17.00
C ALA A 114 -7.95 0.26 -17.21
N LEU A 115 -8.64 0.42 -18.34
CA LEU A 115 -9.35 1.66 -18.68
C LEU A 115 -10.86 1.38 -18.73
N VAL A 116 -11.61 2.18 -17.98
CA VAL A 116 -13.08 2.20 -18.01
C VAL A 116 -13.50 3.62 -18.34
N SER A 117 -14.41 3.79 -19.31
CA SER A 117 -15.08 5.06 -19.57
C SER A 117 -16.55 4.94 -19.19
N PHE A 118 -17.17 6.00 -18.69
CA PHE A 118 -18.61 5.98 -18.38
C PHE A 118 -19.31 7.31 -18.64
N ALA A 119 -20.57 7.21 -19.05
CA ALA A 119 -21.57 8.27 -19.03
C ALA A 119 -22.85 7.71 -18.39
N SER A 120 -23.93 7.45 -19.13
CA SER A 120 -25.08 6.68 -18.62
C SER A 120 -24.76 5.22 -18.29
N SER A 121 -23.78 4.63 -18.96
CA SER A 121 -23.28 3.27 -18.72
C SER A 121 -21.76 3.21 -18.85
N ALA A 122 -21.14 2.24 -18.18
CA ALA A 122 -19.71 2.00 -18.23
C ALA A 122 -19.31 1.04 -19.35
N ILE A 123 -18.17 1.34 -19.98
CA ILE A 123 -17.55 0.53 -21.02
C ILE A 123 -16.16 0.13 -20.53
N ASN A 124 -15.86 -1.18 -20.58
CA ASN A 124 -14.51 -1.68 -20.42
C ASN A 124 -13.72 -1.39 -21.71
N VAL A 125 -12.86 -0.38 -21.68
CA VAL A 125 -12.05 0.04 -22.82
C VAL A 125 -10.83 -0.86 -22.99
N ALA A 126 -10.25 -1.30 -21.86
CA ALA A 126 -9.09 -2.18 -21.80
C ALA A 126 -9.01 -2.89 -20.43
N ASP A 127 -8.65 -4.17 -20.43
CA ASP A 127 -8.45 -4.98 -19.22
C ASP A 127 -7.04 -4.80 -18.64
N LEU A 128 -6.83 -5.31 -17.41
CA LEU A 128 -5.52 -5.25 -16.71
C LEU A 128 -4.37 -5.92 -17.48
N ASN A 129 -4.67 -6.81 -18.43
CA ASN A 129 -3.67 -7.52 -19.20
C ASN A 129 -3.47 -6.94 -20.62
N THR A 130 -4.10 -5.79 -20.94
CA THR A 130 -4.05 -5.21 -22.28
C THR A 130 -2.72 -4.51 -22.57
N PHE A 131 -2.15 -3.80 -21.59
CA PHE A 131 -0.97 -2.93 -21.81
C PHE A 131 0.32 -3.53 -21.23
N ASN A 132 1.39 -3.49 -22.02
CA ASN A 132 2.74 -3.89 -21.61
C ASN A 132 3.75 -2.72 -21.67
N ASP A 133 3.30 -1.53 -22.06
CA ASP A 133 4.12 -0.34 -22.23
C ASP A 133 3.24 0.92 -22.19
N THR A 134 3.86 2.07 -21.98
CA THR A 134 3.16 3.36 -21.86
C THR A 134 2.68 3.91 -23.21
N THR A 135 3.28 3.49 -24.33
CA THR A 135 2.93 3.97 -25.67
C THR A 135 1.58 3.41 -26.10
N SER A 136 1.40 2.09 -26.03
CA SER A 136 0.13 1.43 -26.33
C SER A 136 -0.99 1.87 -25.39
N PHE A 137 -0.65 2.17 -24.13
CA PHE A 137 -1.56 2.80 -23.18
C PHE A 137 -2.02 4.18 -23.65
N ASN A 138 -1.09 5.08 -23.99
CA ASN A 138 -1.41 6.45 -24.43
C ASN A 138 -2.23 6.46 -25.73
N GLU A 139 -1.86 5.64 -26.72
CA GLU A 139 -2.63 5.51 -27.96
C GLU A 139 -4.09 5.14 -27.70
N LYS A 140 -4.32 4.16 -26.79
CA LYS A 140 -5.68 3.75 -26.42
C LYS A 140 -6.41 4.81 -25.61
N LEU A 141 -5.72 5.45 -24.66
CA LEU A 141 -6.29 6.48 -23.79
C LEU A 141 -6.79 7.69 -24.60
N PHE A 142 -5.96 8.23 -25.51
CA PHE A 142 -6.31 9.39 -26.32
C PHE A 142 -7.29 9.08 -27.46
N ALA A 143 -7.50 7.80 -27.79
CA ALA A 143 -8.53 7.37 -28.74
C ALA A 143 -9.94 7.31 -28.13
N ILE A 144 -10.10 7.41 -26.80
CA ILE A 144 -11.41 7.42 -26.14
C ILE A 144 -12.11 8.75 -26.48
N PRO A 145 -13.31 8.73 -27.09
CA PRO A 145 -14.04 9.95 -27.39
C PRO A 145 -14.84 10.42 -26.16
N LEU A 146 -15.16 11.72 -26.16
CA LEU A 146 -16.25 12.24 -25.33
C LEU A 146 -17.55 11.56 -25.78
N ALA A 147 -18.32 11.03 -24.83
CA ALA A 147 -19.64 10.49 -25.07
C ALA A 147 -20.61 11.61 -25.50
N ASN A 148 -21.56 11.26 -26.37
CA ASN A 148 -22.67 12.13 -26.71
C ASN A 148 -23.84 11.90 -25.72
N ASP A 149 -23.55 12.03 -24.44
CA ASP A 149 -24.45 11.74 -23.31
C ASP A 149 -24.03 12.62 -22.12
N ASP A 150 -24.98 13.31 -21.50
CA ASP A 150 -24.75 14.23 -20.37
C ASP A 150 -24.96 13.58 -19.00
N LYS A 151 -25.34 12.29 -18.97
CA LYS A 151 -25.52 11.55 -17.72
C LYS A 151 -24.20 11.09 -17.11
N VAL A 152 -24.14 11.11 -15.78
CA VAL A 152 -22.97 10.69 -14.99
C VAL A 152 -23.35 9.52 -14.08
N ASN A 153 -23.14 8.29 -14.53
CA ASN A 153 -23.45 7.07 -13.78
C ASN A 153 -22.20 6.45 -13.13
N ILE A 154 -21.78 7.04 -12.01
CA ILE A 154 -20.60 6.58 -11.26
C ILE A 154 -20.75 5.13 -10.77
N LEU A 155 -21.97 4.72 -10.39
CA LEU A 155 -22.23 3.35 -9.93
C LEU A 155 -21.85 2.34 -11.02
N SER A 156 -22.27 2.56 -12.26
CA SER A 156 -21.91 1.69 -13.38
C SER A 156 -20.39 1.62 -13.59
N GLY A 157 -19.69 2.76 -13.48
CA GLY A 157 -18.23 2.83 -13.55
C GLY A 157 -17.53 2.00 -12.47
N LEU A 158 -17.96 2.16 -11.21
CA LEU A 158 -17.41 1.42 -10.08
C LEU A 158 -17.74 -0.09 -10.14
N GLN A 159 -18.94 -0.47 -10.59
CA GLN A 159 -19.30 -1.87 -10.80
C GLN A 159 -18.40 -2.54 -11.84
N MET A 160 -18.12 -1.85 -12.95
CA MET A 160 -17.19 -2.32 -13.97
C MET A 160 -15.78 -2.48 -13.40
N ALA A 161 -15.30 -1.48 -12.65
CA ALA A 161 -13.99 -1.53 -12.03
C ALA A 161 -13.85 -2.69 -11.03
N ASN A 162 -14.86 -2.89 -10.18
CA ASN A 162 -14.87 -4.00 -9.23
C ASN A 162 -14.88 -5.36 -9.96
N THR A 163 -15.62 -5.46 -11.06
CA THR A 163 -15.65 -6.67 -11.91
C THR A 163 -14.28 -6.96 -12.52
N ILE A 164 -13.58 -5.95 -13.04
CA ILE A 164 -12.24 -6.10 -13.61
C ILE A 164 -11.23 -6.53 -12.53
N LEU A 165 -11.27 -5.88 -11.36
CA LEU A 165 -10.42 -6.19 -10.22
C LEU A 165 -10.70 -7.57 -9.61
N GLY A 166 -11.93 -8.07 -9.69
CA GLY A 166 -12.34 -9.41 -9.25
C GLY A 166 -11.96 -10.52 -10.24
N LYS A 167 -11.85 -10.21 -11.53
CA LYS A 167 -11.33 -11.12 -12.57
C LYS A 167 -9.81 -11.24 -12.57
N GLY A 168 -9.12 -10.35 -11.86
CA GLY A 168 -7.68 -10.39 -11.67
C GLY A 168 -7.26 -11.69 -11.00
N VAL A 169 -6.41 -12.46 -11.68
CA VAL A 169 -5.67 -13.61 -11.13
C VAL A 169 -5.17 -13.29 -9.73
N VAL A 170 -5.19 -14.28 -8.82
CA VAL A 170 -4.56 -14.21 -7.49
C VAL A 170 -3.16 -13.58 -7.64
N SER A 171 -3.08 -12.29 -7.34
CA SER A 171 -1.91 -11.45 -7.54
C SER A 171 -1.60 -10.80 -6.21
N ASN A 172 -0.32 -10.76 -5.85
CA ASN A 172 0.13 -10.06 -4.64
C ASN A 172 0.11 -8.52 -4.80
N ARG A 173 -0.40 -8.01 -5.93
CA ARG A 173 -0.56 -6.57 -6.18
C ARG A 173 -1.75 -6.04 -5.40
N ARG A 174 -1.59 -4.87 -4.78
CA ARG A 174 -2.72 -4.15 -4.20
C ARG A 174 -3.55 -3.53 -5.31
N ARG A 175 -4.84 -3.36 -5.03
CA ARG A 175 -5.85 -2.94 -6.00
C ARG A 175 -6.24 -1.50 -5.73
N VAL A 176 -6.31 -0.69 -6.78
CA VAL A 176 -6.67 0.71 -6.68
C VAL A 176 -7.57 1.12 -7.84
N VAL A 177 -8.57 1.93 -7.54
CA VAL A 177 -9.41 2.60 -8.53
C VAL A 177 -9.06 4.08 -8.53
N ILE A 178 -8.86 4.66 -9.71
CA ILE A 178 -8.74 6.10 -9.90
C ILE A 178 -10.00 6.57 -10.62
N LEU A 179 -10.90 7.25 -9.91
CA LEU A 179 -12.15 7.76 -10.43
C LEU A 179 -12.03 9.25 -10.77
N TYR A 180 -12.17 9.59 -12.05
CA TYR A 180 -12.34 10.96 -12.52
C TYR A 180 -13.81 11.22 -12.83
N THR A 181 -14.39 12.28 -12.29
CA THR A 181 -15.80 12.60 -12.55
C THR A 181 -16.12 14.08 -12.37
N SER A 182 -17.02 14.59 -13.22
CA SER A 182 -17.45 16.00 -13.22
C SER A 182 -18.49 16.32 -12.14
N ALA A 183 -19.29 15.34 -11.74
CA ALA A 183 -20.43 15.54 -10.86
C ALA A 183 -20.77 14.27 -10.10
N TYR A 184 -21.46 14.43 -8.97
CA TYR A 184 -22.01 13.31 -8.22
C TYR A 184 -23.44 13.62 -7.82
N ASP A 185 -24.34 12.73 -8.24
CA ASP A 185 -25.75 12.74 -7.87
C ASP A 185 -26.04 11.51 -6.99
N ASP A 186 -26.55 11.74 -5.77
CA ASP A 186 -26.95 10.71 -4.82
C ASP A 186 -28.40 10.23 -5.01
N THR A 187 -29.13 10.69 -6.01
CA THR A 187 -30.58 10.43 -6.16
C THR A 187 -30.96 9.04 -6.69
N GLY A 188 -30.07 8.05 -6.63
CA GLY A 188 -30.33 6.67 -7.07
C GLY A 188 -30.75 5.68 -5.96
N SER A 189 -31.48 4.63 -6.31
CA SER A 189 -31.92 3.56 -5.37
C SER A 189 -30.79 2.65 -4.90
N GLU A 190 -29.70 2.55 -5.66
CA GLU A 190 -28.45 1.92 -5.24
C GLU A 190 -27.37 3.01 -5.13
N SER A 191 -26.80 3.16 -3.93
CA SER A 191 -25.82 4.20 -3.70
C SER A 191 -24.42 3.73 -4.11
N PRO A 192 -23.69 4.45 -4.97
CA PRO A 192 -22.27 4.21 -5.21
C PRO A 192 -21.43 4.27 -3.92
N VAL A 193 -21.95 4.89 -2.85
CA VAL A 193 -21.33 4.86 -1.52
C VAL A 193 -21.25 3.43 -0.98
N SER A 194 -22.35 2.67 -1.01
CA SER A 194 -22.38 1.29 -0.50
C SER A 194 -21.39 0.39 -1.22
N LEU A 195 -21.31 0.50 -2.55
CA LEU A 195 -20.30 -0.23 -3.32
C LEU A 195 -18.88 0.22 -2.96
N SER A 196 -18.65 1.53 -2.81
CA SER A 196 -17.33 2.06 -2.42
C SER A 196 -16.89 1.54 -1.05
N LEU A 197 -17.81 1.37 -0.09
CA LEU A 197 -17.51 0.82 1.23
C LEU A 197 -17.13 -0.65 1.14
N ASN A 198 -17.89 -1.46 0.40
CA ASN A 198 -17.57 -2.88 0.18
C ASN A 198 -16.19 -3.04 -0.50
N MET A 199 -15.88 -2.20 -1.49
CA MET A 199 -14.56 -2.20 -2.14
C MET A 199 -13.43 -1.90 -1.14
N ARG A 200 -13.66 -1.00 -0.19
CA ARG A 200 -12.67 -0.69 0.87
C ARG A 200 -12.47 -1.88 1.81
N GLU A 201 -13.53 -2.57 2.20
CA GLU A 201 -13.46 -3.79 3.01
C GLU A 201 -12.65 -4.88 2.29
N ASP A 202 -12.74 -4.94 0.96
CA ASP A 202 -11.92 -5.80 0.09
C ASP A 202 -10.48 -5.27 -0.13
N ASN A 203 -10.03 -4.27 0.65
CA ASN A 203 -8.73 -3.61 0.53
C ASN A 203 -8.47 -3.01 -0.86
N ILE A 204 -9.52 -2.56 -1.55
CA ILE A 204 -9.42 -1.78 -2.79
C ILE A 204 -9.47 -0.31 -2.40
N ARG A 205 -8.38 0.43 -2.65
CA ARG A 205 -8.35 1.88 -2.40
C ARG A 205 -8.99 2.62 -3.57
N ILE A 206 -9.79 3.64 -3.28
CA ILE A 206 -10.42 4.49 -4.30
C ILE A 206 -9.81 5.88 -4.18
N ILE A 207 -9.16 6.34 -5.24
CA ILE A 207 -8.69 7.72 -5.40
C ILE A 207 -9.74 8.42 -6.25
N THR A 208 -10.24 9.57 -5.79
CA THR A 208 -11.20 10.36 -6.58
C THR A 208 -10.61 11.69 -6.98
N VAL A 209 -10.82 12.08 -8.23
CA VAL A 209 -10.49 13.41 -8.75
C VAL A 209 -11.79 14.03 -9.25
N ALA A 210 -12.34 14.96 -8.47
CA ALA A 210 -13.52 15.71 -8.85
C ALA A 210 -13.12 16.81 -9.85
N PHE A 211 -13.81 16.86 -10.98
CA PHE A 211 -13.57 17.85 -12.03
C PHE A 211 -14.63 18.94 -11.95
N SER A 212 -14.32 20.05 -11.29
CA SER A 212 -15.21 21.19 -11.19
C SER A 212 -14.81 22.28 -12.18
N GLN A 213 -15.80 22.87 -12.87
CA GLN A 213 -15.61 24.12 -13.62
C GLN A 213 -15.74 25.37 -12.72
N LYS A 214 -16.12 25.19 -11.44
CA LYS A 214 -16.24 26.24 -10.42
C LYS A 214 -15.69 25.75 -9.08
N MET A 215 -14.70 26.45 -8.52
CA MET A 215 -14.15 26.19 -7.19
C MET A 215 -15.23 26.12 -6.11
N GLY A 216 -15.11 25.14 -5.19
CA GLY A 216 -15.86 25.11 -3.93
C GLY A 216 -17.32 24.66 -4.04
N SER A 217 -17.70 23.99 -5.12
CA SER A 217 -19.05 23.46 -5.29
C SER A 217 -19.29 22.22 -4.41
N ASP A 218 -20.52 22.03 -3.92
CA ASP A 218 -20.88 20.91 -3.03
C ASP A 218 -20.63 19.53 -3.68
N GLU A 219 -20.57 19.48 -5.01
CA GLU A 219 -20.33 18.28 -5.81
C GLU A 219 -18.96 17.65 -5.53
N VAL A 220 -17.91 18.46 -5.29
CA VAL A 220 -16.57 17.97 -4.92
C VAL A 220 -16.61 17.21 -3.59
N ASN A 221 -17.34 17.75 -2.61
CA ASN A 221 -17.52 17.11 -1.30
C ASN A 221 -18.29 15.80 -1.41
N LYS A 222 -19.25 15.71 -2.34
CA LYS A 222 -20.03 14.48 -2.53
C LYS A 222 -19.21 13.36 -3.19
N VAL A 223 -18.41 13.67 -4.21
CA VAL A 223 -17.49 12.69 -4.84
C VAL A 223 -16.50 12.13 -3.81
N GLY A 224 -15.97 13.00 -2.94
CA GLY A 224 -15.01 12.61 -1.91
C GLY A 224 -15.52 11.54 -0.92
N LYS A 225 -16.84 11.37 -0.77
CA LYS A 225 -17.43 10.30 0.05
C LYS A 225 -17.09 8.90 -0.47
N LEU A 226 -16.81 8.78 -1.77
CA LEU A 226 -16.44 7.51 -2.42
C LEU A 226 -14.95 7.17 -2.25
N ALA A 227 -14.11 8.18 -1.99
CA ALA A 227 -12.68 8.01 -1.86
C ALA A 227 -12.28 7.28 -0.57
N TRP A 228 -11.14 6.61 -0.62
CA TRP A 228 -10.37 6.33 0.59
C TRP A 228 -10.11 7.65 1.32
N PRO A 229 -10.22 7.74 2.65
CA PRO A 229 -9.99 8.99 3.36
C PRO A 229 -8.63 9.58 3.02
N THR A 230 -8.59 10.89 2.83
CA THR A 230 -7.46 11.69 2.30
C THR A 230 -7.14 11.52 0.80
N TYR A 231 -7.82 10.63 0.07
CA TYR A 231 -7.59 10.41 -1.38
C TYR A 231 -8.66 11.06 -2.25
N ASN A 232 -9.30 12.13 -1.75
CA ASN A 232 -10.17 12.98 -2.52
C ASN A 232 -9.39 14.21 -2.98
N PHE A 233 -9.39 14.43 -4.29
CA PHE A 233 -8.67 15.53 -4.93
C PHE A 233 -9.58 16.26 -5.92
N THR A 234 -9.14 17.44 -6.35
CA THR A 234 -9.77 18.19 -7.44
C THR A 234 -8.79 18.48 -8.57
N ASN A 235 -9.32 18.75 -9.76
CA ASN A 235 -8.53 19.16 -10.93
C ASN A 235 -7.75 20.47 -10.73
N GLU A 236 -8.21 21.34 -9.84
CA GLU A 236 -7.57 22.64 -9.53
C GLU A 236 -6.52 22.53 -8.41
N GLN A 237 -6.36 21.35 -7.82
CA GLN A 237 -5.48 21.19 -6.68
C GLN A 237 -4.00 21.32 -7.06
N LEU A 238 -3.28 22.15 -6.31
CA LEU A 238 -1.84 22.28 -6.45
C LEU A 238 -1.14 20.93 -6.22
N ASN A 239 -0.22 20.61 -7.13
CA ASN A 239 0.57 19.38 -7.14
C ASN A 239 -0.30 18.11 -7.15
N LEU A 240 -1.44 18.12 -7.86
CA LEU A 240 -2.32 16.96 -8.00
C LEU A 240 -1.54 15.68 -8.35
N GLN A 241 -0.61 15.76 -9.30
CA GLN A 241 0.19 14.61 -9.72
C GLN A 241 1.00 14.00 -8.57
N ASP A 242 1.70 14.82 -7.76
CA ASP A 242 2.47 14.34 -6.62
C ASP A 242 1.56 13.73 -5.54
N ARG A 243 0.41 14.34 -5.27
CA ARG A 243 -0.59 13.79 -4.32
C ARG A 243 -1.14 12.44 -4.77
N MET A 244 -1.35 12.28 -6.07
CA MET A 244 -1.78 11.00 -6.64
C MET A 244 -0.67 9.95 -6.53
N TYR A 245 0.59 10.31 -6.77
CA TYR A 245 1.71 9.40 -6.50
C TYR A 245 1.83 9.03 -5.03
N ASP A 246 1.66 9.97 -4.11
CA ASP A 246 1.66 9.69 -2.68
C ASP A 246 0.56 8.69 -2.33
N ALA A 247 -0.65 8.87 -2.85
CA ALA A 247 -1.76 7.94 -2.66
C ALA A 247 -1.45 6.54 -3.22
N LEU A 248 -0.87 6.46 -4.42
CA LEU A 248 -0.42 5.20 -5.03
C LEU A 248 0.71 4.55 -4.21
N CYS A 249 1.68 5.33 -3.75
CA CYS A 249 2.80 4.85 -2.94
C CYS A 249 2.35 4.32 -1.58
N GLN A 250 1.41 5.01 -0.92
CA GLN A 250 0.77 4.54 0.30
C GLN A 250 -0.08 3.30 0.07
N THR A 251 -0.72 3.16 -1.09
CA THR A 251 -1.43 1.91 -1.48
C THR A 251 -0.46 0.76 -1.72
N ASN A 252 0.70 1.07 -2.27
CA ASN A 252 1.80 0.15 -2.55
C ASN A 252 2.60 -0.24 -1.30
N CYS A 253 2.37 0.45 -0.18
CA CYS A 253 3.04 0.24 1.09
C CYS A 253 2.20 -0.67 1.97
N PHE A 254 2.48 -1.96 1.95
CA PHE A 254 1.74 -2.96 2.70
C PHE A 254 2.66 -4.06 3.22
N CYS A 255 2.19 -4.73 4.27
CA CYS A 255 2.91 -5.83 4.88
C CYS A 255 2.54 -7.19 4.27
N PRO A 256 3.44 -8.19 4.39
CA PRO A 256 3.12 -9.58 4.08
C PRO A 256 1.91 -10.09 4.89
N PRO A 257 1.29 -11.19 4.47
CA PRO A 257 0.23 -11.83 5.26
C PRO A 257 0.69 -12.14 6.69
N ASN A 258 -0.19 -11.94 7.67
CA ASN A 258 0.05 -12.12 9.12
C ASN A 258 0.99 -11.09 9.77
N TRP A 259 1.36 -10.04 9.05
CA TRP A 259 2.12 -8.91 9.59
C TRP A 259 1.25 -7.67 9.62
N GLN A 260 1.34 -6.92 10.70
CA GLN A 260 0.63 -5.67 10.89
C GLN A 260 1.51 -4.50 10.45
N GLN A 261 0.97 -3.58 9.66
CA GLN A 261 1.71 -2.37 9.31
C GLN A 261 1.71 -1.42 10.51
N TYR A 262 2.88 -0.88 10.86
CA TYR A 262 2.96 0.22 11.81
C TYR A 262 2.30 1.45 11.18
N THR A 263 1.35 2.07 11.89
CA THR A 263 0.63 3.25 11.41
C THR A 263 0.67 4.35 12.45
N THR A 264 0.32 5.57 12.06
CA THR A 264 0.28 6.68 13.02
C THR A 264 -0.78 6.52 14.11
N ASP A 265 -1.80 5.70 13.87
CA ASP A 265 -2.89 5.44 14.81
C ASP A 265 -3.44 4.04 14.52
N ILE A 266 -3.30 3.13 15.49
CA ILE A 266 -3.71 1.73 15.37
C ILE A 266 -5.23 1.57 15.33
N THR A 267 -5.96 2.52 15.91
CA THR A 267 -7.43 2.50 15.96
C THR A 267 -8.05 3.05 14.68
N ASN A 268 -7.29 3.85 13.92
CA ASN A 268 -7.72 4.46 12.69
C ASN A 268 -7.16 3.71 11.49
N GLN A 269 -8.00 2.91 10.83
CA GLN A 269 -7.65 2.19 9.60
C GLN A 269 -7.24 3.08 8.40
N TYR A 270 -7.45 4.39 8.50
CA TYR A 270 -7.09 5.37 7.48
C TYR A 270 -5.81 6.15 7.79
N SER A 271 -5.17 5.85 8.91
CA SER A 271 -3.90 6.44 9.30
C SER A 271 -2.81 6.15 8.27
N SER A 272 -1.82 7.04 8.20
CA SER A 272 -0.69 6.85 7.29
C SER A 272 0.15 5.68 7.79
N GLY A 273 0.45 4.77 6.88
CA GLY A 273 1.32 3.63 7.16
C GLY A 273 2.79 4.01 7.08
N TYR A 274 3.58 3.34 7.90
CA TYR A 274 5.03 3.34 7.78
C TYR A 274 5.48 2.14 6.94
N GLY A 275 6.69 2.25 6.42
CA GLY A 275 7.41 1.15 5.80
C GLY A 275 8.02 0.21 6.85
N VAL A 276 7.25 -0.10 7.89
CA VAL A 276 7.58 -0.97 9.03
C VAL A 276 6.42 -1.95 9.19
N CYS A 277 6.76 -3.23 9.21
CA CYS A 277 5.82 -4.32 9.41
C CYS A 277 6.16 -5.00 10.72
N LEU A 278 5.17 -5.21 11.57
CA LEU A 278 5.26 -5.76 12.90
C LEU A 278 4.59 -7.14 12.93
N TYR A 279 5.34 -8.14 13.38
CA TYR A 279 4.77 -9.45 13.70
C TYR A 279 4.64 -9.55 15.21
N LEU A 280 3.40 -9.65 15.70
CA LEU A 280 3.10 -9.80 17.11
C LEU A 280 3.18 -11.29 17.48
N SER A 281 4.27 -11.69 18.12
CA SER A 281 4.38 -13.05 18.67
C SER A 281 3.50 -13.21 19.90
N SER A 282 2.80 -14.34 20.03
CA SER A 282 2.04 -14.68 21.25
C SER A 282 2.93 -15.19 22.38
N ILE A 283 4.25 -15.26 22.19
CA ILE A 283 5.20 -15.81 23.14
C ILE A 283 5.91 -14.66 23.86
N THR A 284 5.72 -14.60 25.18
CA THR A 284 6.51 -13.72 26.06
C THR A 284 7.89 -14.34 26.31
N SER A 285 8.96 -13.59 26.06
CA SER A 285 10.33 -14.08 26.25
C SER A 285 11.24 -12.95 26.71
N ALA A 286 12.29 -13.29 27.46
CA ALA A 286 13.32 -12.32 27.82
C ALA A 286 14.04 -11.80 26.56
N TRP A 287 14.64 -10.62 26.66
CA TRP A 287 15.25 -9.95 25.50
C TRP A 287 16.28 -10.81 24.74
N ILE A 288 17.17 -11.53 25.45
CA ILE A 288 18.19 -12.38 24.82
C ILE A 288 17.57 -13.49 23.97
N PRO A 289 16.73 -14.40 24.51
CA PRO A 289 16.10 -15.44 23.70
C PRO A 289 15.17 -14.87 22.61
N ALA A 290 14.47 -13.77 22.87
CA ALA A 290 13.66 -13.09 21.84
C ALA A 290 14.52 -12.59 20.67
N SER A 291 15.69 -12.00 20.96
CA SER A 291 16.63 -11.52 19.94
C SER A 291 17.18 -12.63 19.06
N TYR A 292 17.40 -13.82 19.62
CA TYR A 292 17.79 -14.99 18.83
C TYR A 292 16.63 -15.56 18.01
N GLY A 293 15.41 -15.55 18.57
CA GLY A 293 14.21 -16.07 17.92
C GLY A 293 13.71 -15.26 16.73
N CYS A 294 13.80 -13.92 16.75
CA CYS A 294 13.34 -13.08 15.63
C CYS A 294 13.92 -13.54 14.29
N GLY A 295 15.24 -13.72 14.22
CA GLY A 295 15.94 -14.10 13.00
C GLY A 295 15.53 -15.47 12.44
N THR A 296 14.94 -16.33 13.27
CA THR A 296 14.43 -17.64 12.84
C THR A 296 12.98 -17.62 12.35
N GLU A 297 12.16 -16.65 12.82
CA GLU A 297 10.74 -16.52 12.43
C GLU A 297 10.57 -15.99 11.00
N ALA A 298 11.43 -15.05 10.56
CA ALA A 298 11.54 -14.74 9.14
C ALA A 298 12.94 -14.22 8.74
N PRO A 299 13.33 -14.39 7.47
CA PRO A 299 14.60 -13.88 6.97
C PRO A 299 14.71 -12.35 7.12
N GLY A 300 15.77 -11.88 7.78
CA GLY A 300 16.05 -10.44 7.95
C GLY A 300 15.26 -9.76 9.07
N ALA A 301 14.49 -10.53 9.83
CA ALA A 301 13.81 -10.11 11.05
C ALA A 301 14.75 -9.60 12.14
N TYR A 302 14.31 -8.59 12.88
CA TYR A 302 14.98 -8.12 14.11
C TYR A 302 13.95 -7.63 15.14
N LEU A 303 14.34 -7.55 16.40
CA LEU A 303 13.48 -7.03 17.47
C LEU A 303 13.04 -5.59 17.21
N VAL A 304 11.76 -5.32 17.45
CA VAL A 304 11.18 -3.99 17.36
C VAL A 304 11.95 -3.03 18.26
N THR A 305 12.17 -1.83 17.75
CA THR A 305 12.72 -0.72 18.50
C THR A 305 11.59 0.16 18.99
N GLU A 306 11.52 0.42 20.30
CA GLU A 306 10.58 1.38 20.90
C GLU A 306 11.31 2.68 21.19
N THR A 307 11.40 3.55 20.19
CA THR A 307 12.09 4.85 20.30
C THR A 307 11.13 6.03 20.50
N THR A 308 9.82 5.80 20.40
CA THR A 308 8.77 6.81 20.57
C THR A 308 7.62 6.25 21.41
N GLU A 309 6.91 7.13 22.12
CA GLU A 309 5.68 6.79 22.86
C GLU A 309 4.62 6.20 21.93
N GLN A 310 4.42 6.81 20.76
CA GLN A 310 3.51 6.30 19.73
C GLN A 310 3.80 4.84 19.33
N LYS A 311 5.07 4.46 19.19
CA LYS A 311 5.44 3.09 18.82
C LYS A 311 5.27 2.13 20.00
N HIS A 312 5.49 2.60 21.22
CA HIS A 312 5.19 1.85 22.44
C HIS A 312 3.69 1.56 22.55
N ASP A 313 2.84 2.58 22.40
CA ASP A 313 1.38 2.45 22.46
C ASP A 313 0.87 1.53 21.34
N PHE A 314 1.40 1.67 20.13
CA PHE A 314 1.09 0.77 19.01
C PHE A 314 1.42 -0.69 19.34
N ASN A 315 2.60 -0.96 19.93
CA ASN A 315 3.01 -2.32 20.30
C ASN A 315 2.15 -2.91 21.42
N LEU A 316 1.61 -2.07 22.31
CA LEU A 316 0.69 -2.46 23.38
C LEU A 316 -0.77 -2.55 22.92
N GLY A 317 -1.11 -1.98 21.77
CA GLY A 317 -2.47 -1.91 21.25
C GLY A 317 -3.39 -0.99 22.06
N ILE A 318 -2.83 0.09 22.63
CA ILE A 318 -3.55 1.06 23.46
C ILE A 318 -3.67 2.43 22.79
#